data_AF-A0A645GBR5-F1
#
_entry.id   AF-A0A645GBR5-F1
#
_cell.length_a   1.000
_cell.length_b   1.000
_cell.length_c   1.000
_cell.angle_alpha   90.00
_cell.angle_beta   90.00
_cell.angle_gamma   90.00
#
_symmetry.space_group_name_H-M   'P 1'
#
loop_
_entity.id
_entity.type
_entity.pdbx_description
1 polymer ?
#
loop_
_entity_poly.entity_id
_entity_poly.type
_entity_poly.pdbx_seq_one_letter_code
_entity_poly.pdbx_strand_id
1 'polypeptide(L)' 'MLLAAAMKQANSTDGEKVAAALENLGKTEGVIKTYDKPFSKTNHEGLSVSDFYLARWKGSEVVRFEDDVYKSIKPADLKK' A
#
# COMPACT_ATOMS: atom_id res chain seq x y z
N MET A 1 -0.97 -7.05 -9.72
CA MET A 1 -0.64 -5.98 -10.68
C MET A 1 0.80 -5.51 -10.55
N LEU A 2 1.25 -5.08 -9.37
CA LEU A 2 2.63 -4.60 -9.13
C LEU A 2 3.74 -5.55 -9.62
N LEU A 3 3.70 -6.84 -9.23
CA LEU A 3 4.71 -7.82 -9.67
C LEU A 3 4.72 -7.99 -11.19
N ALA A 4 3.54 -8.08 -11.81
CA ALA A 4 3.42 -8.19 -13.26
C ALA A 4 3.92 -6.93 -13.98
N ALA A 5 3.67 -5.74 -13.42
CA ALA A 5 4.21 -4.47 -13.93
C ALA A 5 5.74 -4.45 -13.86
N ALA A 6 6.32 -4.90 -12.75
CA ALA A 6 7.77 -5.01 -12.60
C ALA A 6 8.39 -6.03 -13.58
N MET A 7 7.77 -7.20 -13.77
CA MET A 7 8.22 -8.18 -14.76
C MET A 7 8.19 -7.62 -16.19
N LYS A 8 7.13 -6.88 -16.54
CA LYS A 8 7.02 -6.17 -17.83
C LYS A 8 8.12 -5.12 -17.98
N GLN A 9 8.35 -4.29 -16.95
CA GLN A 9 9.40 -3.29 -16.94
C GLN A 9 10.81 -3.90 -17.03
N ALA A 10 11.04 -5.03 -16.37
CA ALA A 10 12.30 -5.77 -16.38
C ALA A 10 12.53 -6.56 -17.69
N ASN A 11 11.48 -6.76 -18.49
CA ASN A 11 11.44 -7.70 -19.61
C ASN A 11 12.03 -9.08 -19.23
N SER A 12 11.69 -9.55 -18.02
CA SER A 12 12.30 -10.73 -17.43
C SER A 12 11.46 -11.26 -16.27
N THR A 13 11.69 -12.51 -15.92
CA THR A 13 11.22 -13.16 -14.69
C THR A 13 12.36 -13.52 -13.76
N ASP A 14 13.59 -13.09 -14.07
CA ASP A 14 14.75 -13.22 -13.19
C ASP A 14 14.54 -12.41 -11.90
N GLY A 15 14.81 -13.04 -10.76
CA GLY A 15 14.47 -12.48 -9.45
C GLY A 15 15.16 -11.15 -9.15
N GLU A 16 16.45 -11.04 -9.45
CA GLU A 16 17.23 -9.81 -9.19
C GLU A 16 16.75 -8.66 -10.09
N LYS A 17 16.49 -8.95 -11.37
CA LYS A 17 15.96 -7.94 -12.31
C LYS A 17 14.56 -7.46 -11.91
N VAL A 18 13.69 -8.37 -11.48
CA VAL A 18 12.33 -8.03 -11.06
C VAL A 18 12.35 -7.24 -9.76
N ALA A 19 13.22 -7.59 -8.79
CA ALA A 19 13.40 -6.82 -7.56
C ALA A 19 13.88 -5.39 -7.85
N ALA A 20 14.90 -5.23 -8.71
CA ALA A 20 15.37 -3.91 -9.13
C ALA A 20 14.28 -3.12 -9.87
N ALA A 21 13.43 -3.79 -10.66
CA ALA A 21 12.30 -3.14 -11.32
C ALA A 21 11.21 -2.71 -10.33
N LEU A 22 10.90 -3.52 -9.31
CA LEU A 22 9.96 -3.17 -8.24
C LEU A 22 10.37 -1.89 -7.52
N GLU A 23 11.66 -1.72 -7.21
CA GLU A 23 12.21 -0.52 -6.54
C GLU A 23 12.19 0.75 -7.42
N ASN A 24 12.02 0.57 -8.73
CA ASN A 24 11.96 1.65 -9.72
C ASN A 24 10.59 1.70 -10.43
N LEU A 25 9.57 1.06 -9.87
CA LEU A 25 8.21 1.15 -10.39
C LEU A 25 7.70 2.59 -10.26
N GLY A 26 7.19 3.12 -11.37
CA GLY A 26 6.43 4.36 -11.37
C GLY A 26 5.00 4.16 -10.85
N LYS A 27 4.13 5.11 -11.17
CA LYS A 27 2.71 5.05 -10.83
C LYS A 27 2.08 3.77 -11.38
N THR A 28 1.52 2.94 -10.50
CA THR A 28 1.01 1.61 -10.85
C THR A 28 -0.31 1.34 -10.14
N GLU A 29 -1.31 0.88 -10.89
CA GLU A 29 -2.59 0.46 -10.31
C GLU A 29 -2.44 -0.85 -9.53
N GLY A 30 -3.01 -0.90 -8.33
CA GLY A 30 -3.16 -2.14 -7.58
C GLY A 30 -4.59 -2.32 -7.07
N VAL A 31 -4.78 -3.34 -6.24
CA VAL A 31 -6.13 -3.79 -5.86
C VAL A 31 -6.83 -2.78 -4.94
N ILE A 32 -6.10 -2.22 -3.99
CA ILE A 32 -6.68 -1.35 -2.95
C ILE A 32 -6.45 0.15 -3.22
N LYS A 33 -5.46 0.49 -4.05
CA LYS A 33 -5.18 1.87 -4.47
C LYS A 33 -4.31 1.92 -5.71
N THR A 34 -4.16 3.11 -6.27
CA THR A 34 -3.06 3.43 -7.19
C THR A 34 -1.83 3.82 -6.38
N TYR A 35 -0.73 3.13 -6.60
CA TYR A 35 0.54 3.39 -5.92
C TYR A 35 1.33 4.41 -6.70
N ASP A 36 1.97 5.34 -5.99
CA ASP A 36 3.01 6.21 -6.54
C ASP A 36 4.33 5.83 -5.88
N LYS A 37 5.28 5.33 -6.68
CA LYS A 37 6.54 4.73 -6.23
C LYS A 37 6.36 3.77 -5.03
N PRO A 38 5.71 2.62 -5.25
CA PRO A 38 5.32 1.70 -4.17
C PRO A 38 6.50 1.19 -3.34
N PHE A 39 7.69 1.08 -3.95
CA PHE A 39 8.88 0.54 -3.31
C PHE A 39 10.10 1.39 -3.61
N SER A 40 11.11 1.26 -2.76
CA SER A 40 12.43 1.86 -2.89
C SER A 40 13.47 0.95 -2.24
N LYS A 41 14.76 1.18 -2.51
CA LYS A 41 15.86 0.39 -1.93
C LYS A 41 15.82 0.22 -0.41
N THR A 42 15.25 1.19 0.31
CA THR A 42 15.21 1.21 1.78
C THR A 42 13.80 1.04 2.35
N ASN A 43 12.78 0.97 1.50
CA ASN A 43 11.40 0.78 1.92
C ASN A 43 10.64 -0.08 0.91
N HIS A 44 10.34 -1.32 1.30
CA HIS A 44 9.53 -2.26 0.53
C HIS A 44 8.10 -2.39 1.06
N GLU A 45 7.65 -1.43 1.89
CA GLU A 45 6.27 -1.33 2.34
C GLU A 45 5.49 -0.36 1.43
N GLY A 46 4.50 -0.90 0.72
CA GLY A 46 3.66 -0.15 -0.22
C GLY A 46 2.42 0.48 0.43
N LEU A 47 2.14 0.14 1.69
CA LEU A 47 1.03 0.64 2.48
C LEU A 47 1.51 1.45 3.68
N SER A 48 0.72 2.45 4.00
CA SER A 48 0.96 3.35 5.12
C SER A 48 -0.23 3.28 6.06
N VAL A 49 -0.06 3.81 7.27
CA VAL A 49 -1.16 3.95 8.24
C VAL A 49 -2.39 4.63 7.62
N SER A 50 -2.20 5.59 6.71
CA SER A 50 -3.31 6.27 6.02
C SER A 50 -4.10 5.41 5.05
N ASP A 51 -3.59 4.23 4.67
CA ASP A 51 -4.31 3.28 3.81
C ASP A 51 -5.30 2.40 4.60
N PHE A 52 -5.28 2.48 5.93
CA PHE A 52 -6.12 1.68 6.82
C PHE A 52 -7.12 2.55 7.57
N TYR A 53 -8.25 1.95 7.93
CA TYR A 53 -9.23 2.54 8.83
C TYR A 53 -9.79 1.49 9.78
N LEU A 54 -10.23 1.92 10.97
CA LEU A 54 -10.94 1.03 11.88
C LEU A 54 -12.37 0.81 11.36
N ALA A 55 -12.77 -0.45 11.27
CA ALA A 55 -14.12 -0.85 10.90
C ALA A 55 -14.83 -1.54 12.07
N ARG A 56 -16.16 -1.46 12.09
CA ARG A 56 -17.00 -2.19 13.04
C ARG A 56 -18.21 -2.81 12.35
N TRP A 57 -18.78 -3.84 12.94
CA TRP A 57 -20.08 -4.36 12.55
C TRP A 57 -21.20 -3.44 13.03
N LYS A 58 -22.18 -3.18 12.17
CA LYS A 58 -23.46 -2.55 12.50
C LYS A 58 -24.58 -3.41 11.92
N GLY A 59 -25.13 -4.29 12.75
CA GLY A 59 -26.00 -5.36 12.27
C GLY A 59 -25.22 -6.33 11.38
N SER A 60 -25.68 -6.53 10.14
CA SER A 60 -25.04 -7.40 9.14
C SER A 60 -24.05 -6.68 8.22
N GLU A 61 -23.78 -5.39 8.43
CA GLU A 61 -22.90 -4.59 7.58
C GLU A 61 -21.60 -4.24 8.30
N VAL A 62 -20.49 -4.21 7.55
CA VAL A 62 -19.22 -3.62 8.00
C VAL A 62 -19.24 -2.14 7.65
N VAL A 63 -19.11 -1.28 8.66
CA VAL A 63 -19.07 0.18 8.50
C VAL A 63 -17.77 0.74 9.04
N ARG A 64 -17.36 1.90 8.52
CA ARG A 64 -16.22 2.64 9.07
C ARG A 64 -16.54 3.14 10.48
N PHE A 65 -15.59 3.03 11.40
CA PHE A 65 -15.67 3.59 12.73
C PHE A 65 -15.10 5.01 12.73
N GLU A 66 -15.87 5.98 13.23
CA GLU A 66 -15.55 7.42 13.12
C GLU A 66 -16.09 8.23 14.31
N ASP A 67 -15.71 7.88 15.54
CA ASP A 67 -15.98 8.72 16.71
C ASP A 67 -14.94 9.84 16.87
N ASP A 68 -15.15 10.71 17.86
CA ASP A 68 -14.27 11.87 18.08
C ASP A 68 -12.85 11.45 18.50
N VAL A 69 -12.72 10.34 19.23
CA VAL A 69 -11.43 9.80 19.62
C VAL A 69 -10.67 9.32 18.38
N TYR A 70 -11.28 8.48 17.55
CA TYR A 70 -10.68 7.97 16.33
C TYR A 70 -10.29 9.09 15.35
N LYS A 71 -11.16 10.10 15.17
CA LYS A 71 -10.87 11.26 14.32
C LYS A 71 -9.71 12.10 14.84
N SER A 72 -9.43 12.05 16.14
CA SER A 72 -8.31 12.79 16.74
C SER A 72 -6.95 12.11 16.50
N ILE A 73 -6.93 10.82 16.15
CA ILE A 73 -5.70 10.05 15.90
C ILE A 73 -5.09 10.48 14.56
N LYS A 74 -3.82 10.87 14.59
CA LYS A 74 -3.02 11.23 13.42
C LYS A 74 -2.11 10.05 13.03
N PRO A 75 -1.70 9.95 11.76
CA PRO A 75 -0.73 8.92 11.34
C PRO A 75 0.57 8.92 12.14
N ALA A 76 0.99 10.09 12.67
CA ALA A 76 2.18 10.21 13.51
C ALA A 76 2.02 9.50 14.87
N ASP A 77 0.80 9.42 15.40
CA ASP A 77 0.50 8.78 16.69
C ASP A 77 0.58 7.25 16.63
N LEU A 78 0.62 6.71 15.40
CA LEU A 78 0.64 5.27 15.12
C LEU A 78 2.01 4.80 14.61
N LYS A 79 3.02 5.67 14.57
CA LYS A 79 4.40 5.29 14.28
C LYS A 79 5.03 4.68 15.53
N LYS A 80 5.67 3.52 15.38
CA LYS A 80 6.57 2.97 16.41
C LYS A 80 7.90 3.71 16.39
#